data_AF-A0A5J4PBP4-F1
#
_entry.id   AF-A0A5J4PBP4-F1
#
_cell.length_a   1.000
_cell.length_b   1.000
_cell.length_c   1.000
_cell.angle_alpha   90.00
_cell.angle_beta   90.00
_cell.angle_gamma   90.00
#
_symmetry.space_group_name_H-M   'P 1'
#
loop_
_entity.id
_entity.type
_entity.pdbx_description
1 polymer ?
#
loop_
_entity_poly.entity_id
_entity_poly.type
_entity_poly.pdbx_seq_one_letter_code
_entity_poly.pdbx_strand_id
1 'polypeptide(L)'
;LQQSHSYSKTDEEATFMRMKEDHMMNGQLKPAYNLQIATENQFFTHYDFYPNPTDTLTYIPFLRGFESRYSKMPEKSVADSG
;
A
#
# COMPACT_ATOMS: atom_id res chain seq x y z
N LEU A 1 15.53 7.89 -28.89
CA LEU A 1 16.47 6.98 -28.18
C LEU A 1 15.90 6.81 -26.76
N GLN A 2 15.35 5.71 -26.26
CA GLN A 2 15.13 4.33 -26.69
C GLN A 2 13.92 3.84 -25.85
N GLN A 3 12.80 3.48 -26.47
CA GLN A 3 11.66 2.90 -25.75
C GLN A 3 12.02 1.45 -25.37
N SER A 4 12.33 1.19 -24.09
CA SER A 4 12.47 -0.19 -23.61
C SER A 4 11.13 -0.93 -23.70
N HIS A 5 11.13 -2.05 -24.41
CA HIS A 5 10.01 -2.97 -24.63
C HIS A 5 9.89 -4.02 -23.51
N SER A 6 9.68 -3.60 -22.27
CA SER A 6 9.23 -4.52 -21.21
C SER A 6 7.83 -4.10 -20.74
N TYR A 7 6.89 -5.04 -20.73
CA TYR A 7 5.52 -4.85 -20.20
C TYR A 7 5.48 -4.56 -18.68
N SER A 8 6.64 -4.36 -18.04
CA SER A 8 6.81 -3.86 -16.67
C SER A 8 6.62 -2.34 -16.54
N LYS A 9 6.24 -1.66 -17.63
CA LYS A 9 6.07 -0.20 -17.74
C LYS A 9 4.63 0.27 -17.58
N THR A 10 3.76 -0.51 -16.95
CA THR A 10 2.33 -0.16 -16.91
C THR A 10 1.95 0.55 -15.61
N ASP A 11 2.78 0.48 -14.58
CA ASP A 11 2.49 1.12 -13.29
C ASP A 11 3.77 1.61 -12.60
N GLU A 12 4.04 2.91 -12.70
CA GLU A 12 5.25 3.55 -12.15
C GLU A 12 5.26 3.58 -10.61
N GLU A 13 4.08 3.44 -9.99
CA GLU A 13 3.92 3.47 -8.53
C GLU A 13 4.11 2.08 -7.90
N ALA A 14 4.20 1.01 -8.69
CA ALA A 14 4.40 -0.32 -8.14
C ALA A 14 5.86 -0.52 -7.69
N THR A 15 6.04 -1.09 -6.49
CA THR A 15 7.37 -1.39 -5.94
C THR A 15 7.60 -2.89 -5.85
N PHE A 16 8.83 -3.31 -6.13
CA PHE A 16 9.22 -4.72 -6.01
C PHE A 16 9.30 -5.15 -4.54
N MET A 17 8.42 -6.06 -4.14
CA MET A 17 8.30 -6.57 -2.78
C MET A 17 8.48 -8.07 -2.74
N ARG A 18 8.93 -8.59 -1.59
CA ARG A 18 8.94 -10.03 -1.34
C ARG A 18 7.55 -10.45 -0.89
N MET A 19 6.84 -11.11 -1.79
CA MET A 19 5.49 -11.61 -1.50
C MET A 19 5.56 -12.83 -0.58
N LYS A 20 4.53 -13.01 0.26
CA LYS A 20 4.36 -14.24 1.06
C LYS A 20 4.24 -15.47 0.15
N GLU A 21 3.59 -15.30 -1.01
CA GLU A 21 3.49 -16.34 -2.03
C GLU A 21 4.73 -16.35 -2.93
N ASP A 22 5.60 -17.33 -2.68
CA ASP A 22 6.79 -17.63 -3.48
C ASP A 22 6.61 -18.97 -4.23
N HIS A 23 5.68 -19.00 -5.18
CA HIS A 23 5.37 -20.21 -5.96
C HIS A 23 6.58 -20.81 -6.68
N MET A 24 7.52 -19.97 -7.11
CA MET A 24 8.73 -20.39 -7.81
C MET A 24 9.87 -20.76 -6.85
N MET A 25 9.67 -20.57 -5.52
CA MET A 25 10.65 -20.81 -4.46
C MET A 25 12.03 -20.19 -4.71
N ASN A 26 12.06 -19.10 -5.48
CA ASN A 26 13.28 -18.46 -5.94
C ASN A 26 13.50 -17.09 -5.26
N GLY A 27 12.61 -16.70 -4.35
CA GLY A 27 12.66 -15.42 -3.65
C GLY A 27 12.54 -14.22 -4.56
N GLN A 28 12.00 -14.39 -5.77
CA GLN A 28 11.86 -13.31 -6.74
C GLN A 28 10.92 -12.22 -6.21
N LEU A 29 11.39 -10.98 -6.22
CA LEU A 29 10.55 -9.83 -5.91
C LEU A 29 9.52 -9.63 -7.02
N LYS A 30 8.29 -9.32 -6.62
CA LYS A 30 7.19 -9.06 -7.54
C LYS A 30 6.73 -7.61 -7.36
N PRO A 31 6.35 -6.91 -8.45
CA PRO A 31 5.75 -5.58 -8.33
C PRO A 31 4.45 -5.71 -7.51
N ALA A 32 4.32 -4.87 -6.49
CA ALA A 32 3.22 -4.90 -5.54
C ALA A 32 3.01 -3.51 -4.93
N TYR A 33 1.98 -3.43 -4.09
CA TYR A 33 1.61 -2.28 -3.28
C TYR A 33 1.42 -2.71 -1.84
N ASN A 34 1.71 -1.82 -0.90
CA ASN A 34 1.24 -1.95 0.46
C ASN A 34 -0.18 -1.39 0.56
N LEU A 35 -1.15 -2.27 0.83
CA LEU A 35 -2.55 -1.91 1.03
C LEU A 35 -2.79 -1.67 2.52
N GLN A 36 -3.22 -0.46 2.88
CA GLN A 36 -3.72 -0.14 4.21
C GLN A 36 -5.25 -0.11 4.21
N ILE A 37 -5.86 -0.62 5.28
CA ILE A 37 -7.31 -0.69 5.42
C ILE A 37 -7.70 -0.24 6.84
N ALA A 38 -8.64 0.69 6.93
CA ALA A 38 -9.30 1.08 8.17
C ALA A 38 -10.65 0.39 8.28
N THR A 39 -10.95 -0.07 9.49
CA THR A 39 -12.26 -0.61 9.82
C THR A 39 -12.80 0.04 11.09
N GLU A 40 -14.12 0.21 11.14
CA GLU A 40 -14.84 0.70 12.31
C GLU A 40 -16.18 -0.03 12.39
N ASN A 41 -16.53 -0.56 13.56
CA ASN A 41 -17.81 -1.26 13.78
C ASN A 41 -18.11 -2.35 12.74
N GLN A 42 -17.08 -3.12 12.34
CA GLN A 42 -17.16 -4.17 11.31
C GLN A 42 -17.40 -3.68 9.86
N PHE A 43 -17.25 -2.37 9.61
CA PHE A 43 -17.31 -1.79 8.27
C PHE A 43 -15.94 -1.29 7.82
N PHE A 44 -15.68 -1.38 6.51
CA PHE A 44 -14.55 -0.70 5.89
C PHE A 44 -14.82 0.80 5.84
N THR A 45 -13.95 1.59 6.42
CA THR A 45 -14.10 3.06 6.46
C THR A 45 -13.12 3.77 5.54
N HIS A 46 -11.95 3.21 5.27
CA HIS A 46 -10.97 3.77 4.34
C HIS A 46 -9.98 2.72 3.87
N TYR A 47 -9.41 2.93 2.69
CA TYR A 47 -8.33 2.10 2.16
C TYR A 47 -7.48 2.96 1.24
N ASP A 48 -6.19 2.62 1.15
CA ASP A 48 -5.25 3.30 0.26
C ASP A 48 -4.07 2.39 -0.10
N PHE A 49 -3.44 2.67 -1.24
CA PHE A 49 -2.30 1.91 -1.78
C PHE A 49 -1.03 2.73 -1.67
N TYR A 50 0.03 2.11 -1.18
CA TYR A 50 1.33 2.74 -0.99
C TYR A 50 2.40 2.06 -1.82
N PRO A 51 3.24 2.83 -2.52
CA PRO A 51 4.39 2.32 -3.26
C PRO A 51 5.52 1.87 -2.33
N ASN A 52 5.40 2.01 -1.02
CA ASN A 52 6.46 1.65 -0.07
C ASN A 52 6.55 0.12 0.05
N PRO A 53 7.74 -0.50 0.14
CA PRO A 53 7.88 -1.94 0.46
C PRO A 53 7.45 -2.31 1.87
N THR A 54 7.54 -1.36 2.81
CA THR A 54 7.13 -1.51 4.21
C THR A 54 6.08 -0.46 4.58
N ASP A 55 5.25 -0.77 5.57
CA ASP A 55 4.11 0.04 6.01
C ASP A 55 4.47 1.17 6.98
N THR A 56 5.69 1.20 7.52
CA THR A 56 6.16 2.18 8.52
C THR A 56 5.95 3.65 8.15
N LEU A 57 5.97 4.00 6.87
CA LEU A 57 5.77 5.37 6.38
C LEU A 57 4.35 5.63 5.85
N THR A 58 3.46 4.63 5.91
CA THR A 58 2.14 4.69 5.27
C THR A 58 1.06 5.24 6.19
N TYR A 59 1.25 5.18 7.51
CA TYR A 59 0.21 5.56 8.47
C TYR A 59 -0.16 7.04 8.47
N ILE A 60 0.85 7.93 8.46
CA ILE A 60 0.63 9.39 8.40
C ILE A 60 -0.09 9.79 7.10
N PRO A 61 0.37 9.39 5.90
CA PRO A 61 -0.34 9.73 4.67
C PRO A 61 -1.73 9.07 4.61
N PHE A 62 -1.92 7.88 5.20
CA PHE A 62 -3.22 7.23 5.31
C PHE A 62 -4.25 8.06 6.10
N LEU A 63 -3.86 8.60 7.26
CA LEU A 63 -4.75 9.47 8.03
C LEU A 63 -5.05 10.80 7.32
N ARG A 64 -4.08 11.35 6.58
CA ARG A 64 -4.32 12.54 5.74
C ARG A 64 -5.28 12.26 4.60
N GLY A 65 -5.17 11.08 3.98
CA GLY A 65 -6.11 10.61 2.95
C GLY A 65 -7.52 10.45 3.51
N PHE A 66 -7.64 9.90 4.72
CA PHE A 66 -8.90 9.81 5.46
C PHE A 66 -9.50 11.21 5.72
N GLU A 67 -8.71 12.13 6.30
CA GLU A 67 -9.17 13.49 6.59
C GLU A 67 -9.60 14.23 5.32
N SER A 68 -8.81 14.14 4.26
CA SER A 68 -9.15 14.76 2.98
C SER A 68 -10.46 14.22 2.40
N ARG A 69 -10.80 12.95 2.63
CA ARG A 69 -12.00 12.32 2.08
C ARG A 69 -13.24 12.60 2.92
N TYR A 70 -13.12 12.59 4.24
CA TYR A 70 -14.26 12.69 5.15
C TYR A 70 -14.36 14.03 5.87
N SER A 71 -13.42 14.96 5.63
CA SER A 71 -13.30 16.25 6.32
C SER A 71 -13.33 16.13 7.85
N LYS A 72 -12.82 14.99 8.36
CA LYS A 72 -12.75 14.67 9.79
C LYS A 72 -11.59 13.73 10.05
N MET A 73 -11.03 13.80 11.25
CA MET A 73 -10.10 12.80 11.77
C MET A 73 -10.84 11.71 12.56
N PRO A 74 -10.31 10.48 12.63
CA PRO A 74 -10.82 9.49 13.57
C PRO A 74 -10.61 9.97 15.01
N GLU A 75 -11.59 9.79 15.89
CA GLU A 75 -11.47 10.17 17.31
C GLU A 75 -10.37 9.36 18.02
N LYS A 76 -10.25 8.09 17.63
CA LYS A 76 -9.20 7.19 18.08
C LYS A 76 -8.83 6.27 16.93
N SER A 77 -7.53 6.14 16.71
CA SER A 77 -6.95 5.25 15.72
C SER A 77 -5.97 4.31 16.42
N VAL A 78 -6.06 3.02 16.13
CA VAL A 78 -5.13 2.00 16.63
C VAL A 78 -4.59 1.27 15.40
N ALA A 79 -3.27 1.20 15.31
CA ALA A 79 -2.55 0.44 14.31
C ALA A 79 -1.62 -0.55 15.01
N ASP A 80 -1.15 -1.56 14.29
CA ASP A 80 -0.07 -2.41 14.77
C ASP A 80 1.25 -1.64 14.83
N SER A 81 2.19 -2.16 15.60
CA SER A 81 3.51 -1.54 15.82
C SER A 81 4.51 -1.94 14.71
N GLY A 82 4.04 -2.13 13.48
CA GLY A 82 4.80 -2.64 12.33
C GLY A 82 6.24 -2.13 12.24
#